data_AF-A0A7C8EN61-F1
#
_entry.id   AF-A0A7C8EN61-F1
#
_cell.length_a   1.000
_cell.length_b   1.000
_cell.length_c   1.000
_cell.angle_alpha   90.00
_cell.angle_beta   90.00
_cell.angle_gamma   90.00
#
_symmetry.space_group_name_H-M   'P 1'
#
loop_
_entity.id
_entity.type
_entity.pdbx_description
1 polymer ?
#
loop_
_entity_poly.entity_id
_entity_poly.type
_entity_poly.pdbx_seq_one_letter_code
_entity_poly.pdbx_strand_id
1 'polypeptide(L)'
;MTDVWRIAEYVEEHPNDHAQRWRLAKKLYMAWEYRHALEHLQILRNEWEPNVHVARYLAATFYRLGRYDESIAELERAIDTWAEDIPLREQLARVLEVADRLPDAAAAWEKILEIDPEHSLAPRAVERLRTGTAKEVEIDFGLDEDDGGTGAEAALVCAECGAQNSREFERCWQCHAMLEAGTSSPAEDEAPAPAPRPAVKPSEKAPFPAWLLGGGLSLVALVSCGIYLSLHHIAATDGGAENVSRTMTDLLARELVQTHVILGLVLLVAWPAVLWGTLAALQAAAAPRENILITGLVLAGLAYVLSWAPGLFVGLALLVPGIVSLILLIAAFRIPFSRAVAVWLAQCILIVVVAFLGLMALEGLAPIKEIGAIANYALERNRQAAPGGYVLPETSVPAEFIIEWVPTGSSWLDRCAPNVSVELGGEAAQGAPIVRFEDEQSRLLAYIGADSEARSFVQQVGVARPYKLTVSGENGAQVSVTIRGVLEPRLVE
;
A
#
# COMPACT_ATOMS: atom_id res chain seq x y z
N MET A 1 -3.83 -18.13 22.13
CA MET A 1 -4.42 -16.78 22.27
C MET A 1 -5.48 -16.70 23.36
N THR A 2 -6.45 -17.62 23.45
CA THR A 2 -7.56 -17.57 24.45
C THR A 2 -7.09 -17.53 25.92
N ASP A 3 -5.96 -18.14 26.23
CA ASP A 3 -5.39 -18.20 27.58
C ASP A 3 -4.79 -16.85 28.05
N VAL A 4 -4.20 -16.06 27.15
CA VAL A 4 -3.57 -14.77 27.49
C VAL A 4 -4.63 -13.73 27.88
N TRP A 5 -5.74 -13.69 27.13
CA TRP A 5 -6.85 -12.77 27.40
C TRP A 5 -7.51 -13.03 28.74
N ARG A 6 -7.66 -14.30 29.13
CA ARG A 6 -8.26 -14.67 30.41
C ARG A 6 -7.39 -14.25 31.60
N ILE A 7 -6.07 -14.37 31.47
CA ILE A 7 -5.13 -13.94 32.51
C ILE A 7 -5.08 -12.39 32.56
N ALA A 8 -5.15 -11.72 31.41
CA ALA A 8 -5.23 -10.26 31.35
C ALA A 8 -6.45 -9.70 32.09
N GLU A 9 -7.65 -10.24 31.80
CA GLU A 9 -8.89 -9.87 32.49
C GLU A 9 -8.78 -10.10 34.00
N TYR A 10 -8.23 -11.25 34.42
CA TYR A 10 -8.00 -11.53 35.84
C TYR A 10 -7.07 -10.51 36.51
N VAL A 11 -5.95 -10.15 35.86
CA VAL A 11 -4.97 -9.19 36.37
C VAL A 11 -5.53 -7.75 36.42
N GLU A 12 -6.48 -7.42 35.56
CA GLU A 12 -7.21 -6.14 35.62
C GLU A 12 -8.16 -6.09 36.83
N GLU A 13 -8.87 -7.18 37.11
CA GLU A 13 -9.75 -7.30 38.28
C GLU A 13 -8.97 -7.41 39.60
N HIS A 14 -7.76 -8.00 39.56
CA HIS A 14 -6.91 -8.28 40.71
C HIS A 14 -5.53 -7.62 40.53
N PRO A 15 -5.43 -6.29 40.56
CA PRO A 15 -4.21 -5.58 40.18
C PRO A 15 -2.99 -5.92 41.04
N ASN A 16 -3.23 -6.29 42.31
CA ASN A 16 -2.21 -6.64 43.30
C ASN A 16 -1.79 -8.12 43.26
N ASP A 17 -2.34 -8.95 42.36
CA ASP A 17 -1.84 -10.31 42.14
C ASP A 17 -0.61 -10.27 41.22
N HIS A 18 0.56 -10.09 41.83
CA HIS A 18 1.81 -9.93 41.10
C HIS A 18 2.27 -11.26 40.48
N ALA A 19 1.88 -12.40 41.04
CA ALA A 19 2.20 -13.71 40.49
C ALA A 19 1.45 -13.95 39.16
N GLN A 20 0.17 -13.61 39.10
CA GLN A 20 -0.59 -13.69 37.83
C GLN A 20 -0.15 -12.63 36.84
N ARG A 21 0.19 -11.41 37.29
CA ARG A 21 0.76 -10.37 36.44
C ARG A 21 2.12 -10.80 35.85
N TRP A 22 2.95 -11.51 36.61
CA TRP A 22 4.19 -12.12 36.11
C TRP A 22 3.92 -13.18 35.04
N ARG A 23 2.96 -14.08 35.28
CA ARG A 23 2.54 -15.08 34.30
C ARG A 23 2.06 -14.45 32.99
N LEU A 24 1.30 -13.36 33.09
CA LEU A 24 0.84 -12.57 31.95
C LEU A 24 2.01 -11.96 31.20
N ALA A 25 2.91 -11.27 31.90
CA ALA A 25 4.10 -10.65 31.31
C ALA A 25 4.96 -11.66 30.53
N LYS A 26 5.21 -12.85 31.09
CA LYS A 26 5.94 -13.93 30.41
C LYS A 26 5.23 -14.37 29.13
N LYS A 27 3.92 -14.62 29.19
CA LYS A 27 3.14 -15.04 28.01
C LYS A 27 3.12 -13.96 26.92
N LEU A 28 3.03 -12.69 27.30
CA LEU A 28 3.12 -11.57 26.36
C LEU A 28 4.50 -11.49 25.71
N TYR A 29 5.57 -11.69 26.47
CA TYR A 29 6.93 -11.78 25.93
C TYR A 29 7.06 -12.92 24.91
N MET A 30 6.57 -14.12 25.23
CA MET A 30 6.60 -15.28 24.31
C MET A 30 5.70 -15.10 23.09
N ALA A 31 4.64 -14.31 23.20
CA ALA A 31 3.78 -13.93 22.08
C ALA A 31 4.35 -12.78 21.24
N TRP A 32 5.55 -12.28 21.58
CA TRP A 32 6.24 -11.16 20.94
C TRP A 32 5.50 -9.82 21.11
N GLU A 33 4.60 -9.76 22.08
CA GLU A 33 3.84 -8.59 22.51
C GLU A 33 4.67 -7.75 23.51
N TYR A 34 5.88 -7.37 23.11
CA TYR A 34 6.89 -6.77 23.99
C TYR A 34 6.43 -5.45 24.64
N ARG A 35 5.56 -4.69 23.99
CA ARG A 35 5.02 -3.44 24.56
C ARG A 35 4.10 -3.72 25.74
N HIS A 36 3.19 -4.68 25.60
CA HIS A 36 2.30 -5.09 26.68
C HIS A 36 3.11 -5.79 27.79
N ALA A 37 4.07 -6.65 27.43
CA ALA A 37 4.98 -7.25 28.40
C ALA A 37 5.70 -6.19 29.23
N LEU A 38 6.20 -5.13 28.58
CA LEU A 38 6.90 -4.03 29.24
C LEU A 38 6.04 -3.35 30.31
N GLU A 39 4.77 -3.06 30.01
CA GLU A 39 3.86 -2.40 30.96
C GLU A 39 3.72 -3.22 32.24
N HIS A 40 3.46 -4.53 32.10
CA HIS A 40 3.34 -5.42 33.25
C HIS A 40 4.67 -5.62 33.99
N LEU A 41 5.80 -5.75 33.27
CA LEU A 41 7.13 -5.90 33.88
C LEU A 41 7.57 -4.66 34.66
N GLN A 42 7.22 -3.46 34.20
CA GLN A 42 7.52 -2.23 34.93
C GLN A 42 6.72 -2.11 36.23
N ILE A 43 5.45 -2.54 36.21
CA ILE A 43 4.63 -2.63 37.42
C ILE A 43 5.28 -3.63 38.38
N LEU A 44 5.61 -4.83 37.91
CA LEU A 44 6.26 -5.86 38.72
C LEU A 44 7.58 -5.39 39.34
N ARG A 45 8.44 -4.70 38.57
CA ARG A 45 9.69 -4.14 39.08
C ARG A 45 9.46 -3.14 40.23
N ASN A 46 8.40 -2.34 40.16
CA ASN A 46 8.17 -1.26 41.12
C ASN A 46 7.36 -1.70 42.33
N GLU A 47 6.48 -2.68 42.17
CA GLU A 47 5.45 -3.02 43.15
C GLU A 47 5.65 -4.43 43.75
N TRP A 48 6.31 -5.35 43.04
CA TRP A 48 6.62 -6.68 43.56
C TRP A 48 7.95 -6.69 44.31
N GLU A 49 8.16 -7.74 45.10
CA GLU A 49 9.46 -7.95 45.74
C GLU A 49 10.56 -8.12 44.67
N PRO A 50 11.80 -7.67 44.95
CA PRO A 50 12.89 -7.77 43.99
C PRO A 50 13.03 -9.18 43.43
N ASN A 51 12.87 -9.32 42.12
CA ASN A 51 12.89 -10.61 41.45
C ASN A 51 13.83 -10.57 40.23
N VAL A 52 14.82 -11.46 40.24
CA VAL A 52 15.86 -11.54 39.20
C VAL A 52 15.27 -11.84 37.81
N HIS A 53 14.20 -12.64 37.74
CA HIS A 53 13.54 -12.99 36.49
C HIS A 53 12.77 -11.79 35.91
N VAL A 54 12.13 -10.98 36.76
CA VAL A 54 11.50 -9.73 36.31
C VAL A 54 12.54 -8.82 35.69
N ALA A 55 13.70 -8.66 36.33
CA ALA A 55 14.80 -7.86 35.78
C ALA A 55 15.32 -8.39 34.44
N ARG A 56 15.54 -9.71 34.32
CA ARG A 56 15.98 -10.36 33.06
C ARG A 56 14.97 -10.19 31.93
N TYR A 57 13.68 -10.42 32.19
CA TYR A 57 12.64 -10.23 31.18
C TYR A 57 12.44 -8.76 30.83
N LEU A 58 12.55 -7.85 31.79
CA LEU A 58 12.43 -6.41 31.54
C LEU A 58 13.58 -5.89 30.67
N ALA A 59 14.81 -6.29 30.98
CA ALA A 59 15.98 -6.00 30.15
C ALA A 59 15.82 -6.59 28.74
N ALA A 60 15.49 -7.88 28.63
CA ALA A 60 15.26 -8.51 27.33
C ALA A 60 14.13 -7.84 26.55
N THR A 61 13.07 -7.35 27.22
CA THR A 61 11.98 -6.60 26.61
C THR A 61 12.45 -5.25 26.08
N PHE A 62 13.25 -4.52 26.85
CA PHE A 62 13.87 -3.27 26.38
C PHE A 62 14.76 -3.51 25.16
N TYR A 63 15.58 -4.56 25.16
CA TYR A 63 16.39 -4.94 24.01
C TYR A 63 15.56 -5.24 22.77
N ARG A 64 14.49 -6.05 22.88
CA ARG A 64 13.58 -6.36 21.75
C ARG A 64 12.89 -5.13 21.18
N LEU A 65 12.69 -4.12 22.01
CA LEU A 65 12.13 -2.82 21.61
C LEU A 65 13.19 -1.86 21.05
N GLY A 66 14.46 -2.28 20.94
CA GLY A 66 15.59 -1.44 20.49
C GLY A 66 16.04 -0.38 21.50
N ARG A 67 15.62 -0.52 22.78
CA ARG A 67 15.88 0.43 23.86
C ARG A 67 17.12 -0.02 24.66
N TYR A 68 18.27 -0.02 24.01
CA TYR A 68 19.49 -0.64 24.54
C TYR A 68 20.01 0.05 25.82
N ASP A 69 19.99 1.37 25.90
CA ASP A 69 20.45 2.09 27.10
C ASP A 69 19.60 1.77 28.35
N GLU A 70 18.28 1.60 28.16
CA GLU A 70 17.37 1.24 29.25
C GLU A 70 17.53 -0.21 29.66
N SER A 71 17.81 -1.09 28.69
CA SER A 71 18.18 -2.48 28.97
C SER A 71 19.48 -2.55 29.77
N ILE A 72 20.51 -1.77 29.40
CA ILE A 72 21.79 -1.69 30.13
C ILE A 72 21.55 -1.20 31.56
N ALA A 73 20.83 -0.09 31.73
CA ALA A 73 20.54 0.47 33.04
C ALA A 73 19.72 -0.47 33.94
N GLU A 74 18.81 -1.26 33.36
CA GLU A 74 18.07 -2.30 34.10
C GLU A 74 18.99 -3.43 34.56
N LEU A 75 19.87 -3.91 33.68
CA LEU A 75 20.81 -4.99 33.98
C LEU A 75 21.86 -4.58 35.01
N GLU A 76 22.43 -3.37 34.90
CA GLU A 76 23.36 -2.83 35.88
C GLU A 76 22.72 -2.76 37.28
N ARG A 77 21.48 -2.26 37.37
CA ARG A 77 20.74 -2.21 38.64
C ARG A 77 20.42 -3.58 39.20
N ALA A 78 20.09 -4.54 38.33
CA ALA A 78 19.84 -5.91 38.73
C ALA A 78 21.13 -6.56 39.28
N ILE A 79 22.26 -6.31 38.64
CA ILE A 79 23.58 -6.80 39.07
C ILE A 79 24.00 -6.20 40.42
N ASP A 80 23.59 -4.96 40.75
CA ASP A 80 23.82 -4.40 42.09
C ASP A 80 23.11 -5.22 43.19
N THR A 81 22.00 -5.90 42.85
CA THR A 81 21.23 -6.74 43.77
C THR A 81 21.67 -8.21 43.72
N TRP A 82 21.98 -8.72 42.52
CA TRP A 82 22.36 -10.11 42.26
C TRP A 82 23.75 -10.18 41.59
N ALA A 83 24.79 -9.77 42.33
CA ALA A 83 26.13 -9.57 41.80
C ALA A 83 26.80 -10.83 41.21
N GLU A 84 26.41 -12.02 41.68
CA GLU A 84 26.92 -13.32 41.27
C GLU A 84 26.06 -14.01 40.19
N ASP A 85 24.94 -13.40 39.75
CA ASP A 85 24.10 -13.96 38.68
C ASP A 85 24.81 -13.82 37.32
N ILE A 86 25.41 -14.92 36.87
CA ILE A 86 26.11 -15.00 35.58
C ILE A 86 25.19 -14.63 34.41
N PRO A 87 23.95 -15.13 34.31
CA PRO A 87 23.10 -14.80 33.19
C PRO A 87 22.75 -13.32 33.04
N LEU A 88 22.55 -12.57 34.13
CA LEU A 88 22.38 -11.11 34.08
C LEU A 88 23.59 -10.43 33.46
N ARG A 89 24.80 -10.87 33.82
CA ARG A 89 26.05 -10.34 33.25
C ARG A 89 26.22 -10.74 31.79
N GLU A 90 25.81 -11.94 31.41
CA GLU A 90 25.81 -12.36 30.00
C GLU A 90 24.85 -11.50 29.18
N GLN A 91 23.65 -11.24 29.70
CA GLN A 91 22.70 -10.36 29.04
C GLN A 91 23.28 -8.96 28.88
N LEU A 92 23.91 -8.41 29.93
CA LEU A 92 24.55 -7.10 29.88
C LEU A 92 25.63 -7.03 28.80
N ALA A 93 26.53 -8.02 28.78
CA ALA A 93 27.61 -8.07 27.81
C ALA A 93 27.11 -8.11 26.36
N ARG A 94 26.02 -8.86 26.12
CA ARG A 94 25.36 -8.97 24.81
C ARG A 94 24.67 -7.68 24.39
N VAL A 95 23.95 -7.02 25.29
CA VAL A 95 23.31 -5.72 24.98
C VAL A 95 24.38 -4.66 24.69
N LEU A 96 25.47 -4.62 25.47
CA LEU A 96 26.58 -3.70 25.26
C LEU A 96 27.24 -3.90 23.89
N GLU A 97 27.36 -5.15 23.44
CA GLU A 97 27.90 -5.46 22.12
C GLU A 97 27.01 -4.92 20.99
N VAL A 98 25.69 -5.12 21.08
CA VAL A 98 24.73 -4.60 20.08
C VAL A 98 24.64 -3.07 20.13
N ALA A 99 24.86 -2.47 21.29
CA ALA A 99 24.95 -1.02 21.47
C ALA A 99 26.31 -0.43 21.03
N ASP A 100 27.20 -1.23 20.41
CA ASP A 100 28.55 -0.84 19.97
C ASP A 100 29.47 -0.35 21.10
N ARG A 101 29.19 -0.76 22.34
CA ARG A 101 30.00 -0.50 23.54
C ARG A 101 30.96 -1.66 23.80
N LEU A 102 31.77 -1.99 22.80
CA LEU A 102 32.62 -3.19 22.78
C LEU A 102 33.60 -3.31 23.97
N PRO A 103 34.25 -2.23 24.46
CA PRO A 103 35.13 -2.31 25.63
C PRO A 103 34.36 -2.71 26.90
N ASP A 104 33.17 -2.16 27.09
CA ASP A 104 32.31 -2.45 28.25
C ASP A 104 31.77 -3.89 28.16
N ALA A 105 31.41 -4.34 26.95
CA ALA A 105 31.00 -5.72 26.71
C ALA A 105 32.13 -6.72 27.07
N ALA A 106 33.38 -6.43 26.69
CA ALA A 106 34.53 -7.27 27.04
C ALA A 106 34.74 -7.31 28.56
N ALA A 107 34.63 -6.16 29.23
CA ALA A 107 34.73 -6.08 30.69
C ALA A 107 33.63 -6.91 31.40
N ALA A 108 32.40 -6.90 30.88
CA ALA A 108 31.31 -7.71 31.41
C ALA A 108 31.58 -9.22 31.26
N TRP A 109 32.13 -9.67 30.12
CA TRP A 109 32.55 -11.06 29.92
C TRP A 109 33.74 -11.47 30.80
N GLU A 110 34.69 -10.56 31.04
CA GLU A 110 35.80 -10.80 31.97
C GLU A 110 35.32 -10.98 33.40
N LYS A 111 34.31 -10.21 33.83
CA LYS A 111 33.66 -10.42 35.14
C LYS A 111 32.98 -11.77 35.27
N ILE A 112 32.44 -12.33 34.19
CA ILE A 112 31.92 -13.71 34.21
C ILE A 112 33.05 -14.70 34.48
N LEU A 113 34.23 -14.53 33.89
CA LEU A 113 35.39 -15.41 34.13
C LEU A 113 35.97 -15.29 35.54
N GLU A 114 35.77 -14.16 36.21
CA GLU A 114 36.11 -14.03 37.64
C GLU A 114 35.17 -14.85 38.54
N ILE A 115 33.90 -15.01 38.16
CA ILE A 115 32.87 -15.74 38.91
C ILE A 115 32.88 -17.23 38.55
N ASP A 116 32.94 -17.54 37.26
CA ASP A 116 33.01 -18.89 36.68
C ASP A 116 34.19 -18.97 35.68
N PRO A 117 35.37 -19.39 36.15
CA PRO A 117 36.55 -19.56 35.29
C PRO A 117 36.40 -20.59 34.17
N GLU A 118 35.44 -21.52 34.27
CA GLU A 118 35.18 -22.56 33.27
C GLU A 118 34.04 -22.19 32.30
N HIS A 119 33.57 -20.94 32.35
CA HIS A 119 32.44 -20.49 31.54
C HIS A 119 32.66 -20.70 30.04
N SER A 120 31.79 -21.50 29.42
CA SER A 120 31.99 -22.01 28.06
C SER A 120 32.09 -20.94 26.95
N LEU A 121 31.40 -19.80 27.11
CA LEU A 121 31.31 -18.75 26.07
C LEU A 121 32.27 -17.58 26.31
N ALA A 122 32.62 -17.30 27.57
CA ALA A 122 33.25 -16.04 27.95
C ALA A 122 34.67 -15.85 27.36
N PRO A 123 35.57 -16.85 27.33
CA PRO A 123 36.92 -16.67 26.78
C PRO A 123 36.90 -16.30 25.30
N ARG A 124 36.02 -16.94 24.52
CA ARG A 124 35.85 -16.66 23.09
C ARG A 124 35.24 -15.29 22.85
N ALA A 125 34.30 -14.86 23.70
CA ALA A 125 33.69 -13.55 23.61
C ALA A 125 34.70 -12.43 23.90
N VAL A 126 35.52 -12.55 24.95
CA VAL A 126 36.57 -11.59 25.29
C VAL A 126 37.58 -11.44 24.15
N GLU A 127 38.10 -12.56 23.63
CA GLU A 127 39.08 -12.54 22.54
C GLU A 127 38.50 -11.85 21.29
N ARG A 128 37.27 -12.19 20.92
CA ARG A 128 36.58 -11.61 19.77
C ARG A 128 36.38 -10.10 19.91
N LEU A 129 35.97 -9.63 21.10
CA LEU A 129 35.70 -8.22 21.37
C LEU A 129 37.00 -7.39 21.44
N ARG A 130 38.08 -7.94 21.99
CA ARG A 130 39.38 -7.24 22.10
C ARG A 130 40.16 -7.18 20.78
N THR A 131 40.01 -8.18 19.92
CA THR A 131 40.69 -8.24 18.61
C THR A 131 39.96 -7.49 17.50
N GLY A 132 38.77 -6.93 17.77
CA GLY A 132 37.97 -6.21 16.78
C GLY A 132 37.41 -7.10 15.68
N THR A 133 37.32 -8.42 15.90
CA THR A 133 36.75 -9.39 14.95
C THR A 133 35.24 -9.58 15.13
N ALA A 134 34.58 -8.60 15.76
CA ALA A 134 33.15 -8.61 16.00
C ALA A 134 32.39 -8.61 14.67
N LYS A 135 31.61 -9.66 14.43
CA LYS A 135 30.57 -9.69 13.39
C LYS A 135 29.25 -9.31 14.04
N GLU A 136 28.32 -8.80 13.24
CA GLU A 136 26.95 -8.59 13.64
C GLU A 136 26.36 -9.93 14.15
N VAL A 137 26.10 -10.03 15.45
CA VAL A 137 25.51 -11.22 16.06
C VAL A 137 24.02 -10.96 16.23
N GLU A 138 23.19 -11.80 15.61
CA GLU A 138 21.77 -11.86 15.95
C GLU A 138 21.66 -12.48 17.34
N ILE A 139 21.42 -11.65 18.36
CA ILE A 139 21.31 -12.11 19.75
C ILE A 139 19.85 -12.32 20.08
N ASP A 140 19.53 -13.59 20.33
CA ASP A 140 18.29 -14.03 20.94
C ASP A 140 18.53 -14.23 22.45
N PHE A 141 17.88 -13.41 23.29
CA PHE A 141 17.69 -13.77 24.69
C PHE A 141 16.66 -14.89 24.73
N GLY A 142 17.11 -16.11 24.41
CA GLY A 142 16.31 -17.33 24.50
C GLY A 142 15.91 -17.56 25.95
N LEU A 143 14.88 -16.84 26.38
CA LEU A 143 14.25 -16.99 27.68
C LEU A 143 13.19 -18.08 27.51
N ASP A 144 13.48 -19.29 27.97
CA ASP A 144 12.58 -20.43 27.82
C ASP A 144 11.52 -20.47 28.94
N GLU A 145 10.47 -21.30 28.80
CA GLU A 145 9.42 -21.41 29.82
C GLU A 145 9.97 -21.82 31.21
N ASP A 146 11.09 -22.56 31.22
CA ASP A 146 11.78 -23.13 32.38
C ASP A 146 12.74 -22.15 33.09
N ASP A 147 13.01 -20.98 32.51
CA ASP A 147 13.83 -19.92 33.12
C ASP A 147 13.13 -19.21 34.29
N GLY A 148 11.90 -19.62 34.62
CA GLY A 148 11.10 -19.09 35.73
C GLY A 148 11.39 -19.78 37.07
N GLY A 149 12.66 -20.11 37.34
CA GLY A 149 13.11 -20.96 38.44
C GLY A 149 12.21 -20.99 39.67
N THR A 150 11.66 -22.16 39.98
CA THR A 150 11.53 -22.57 41.38
C THR A 150 12.78 -23.37 41.75
N GLY A 151 13.85 -22.62 42.06
CA GLY A 151 14.94 -23.16 42.85
C GLY A 151 14.43 -23.42 44.27
N ALA A 152 14.06 -24.67 44.54
CA ALA A 152 13.84 -25.28 45.86
C ALA A 152 12.64 -24.79 46.69
N GLU A 153 11.40 -25.18 46.33
CA GLU A 153 10.33 -25.39 47.32
C GLU A 153 9.50 -26.65 47.00
N ALA A 154 9.15 -27.38 48.07
CA ALA A 154 8.75 -28.79 48.09
C ALA A 154 7.58 -29.19 47.16
N ALA A 155 7.84 -30.21 46.32
CA ALA A 155 6.86 -30.88 45.48
C ALA A 155 5.69 -31.46 46.29
N LEU A 156 4.46 -31.19 45.84
CA LEU A 156 3.24 -31.87 46.29
C LEU A 156 3.16 -33.24 45.61
N VAL A 157 3.30 -34.29 46.42
CA VAL A 157 3.10 -35.66 45.95
C VAL A 157 1.60 -35.91 45.85
N CYS A 158 1.11 -36.22 44.65
CA CYS A 158 -0.28 -36.55 44.43
C CYS A 158 -0.66 -37.80 45.24
N ALA A 159 -1.69 -37.69 46.07
CA ALA A 159 -2.19 -38.80 46.88
C ALA A 159 -2.77 -39.96 46.03
N GLU A 160 -3.18 -39.69 44.78
CA GLU A 160 -3.76 -40.70 43.90
C GLU A 160 -2.73 -41.48 43.09
N CYS A 161 -1.73 -40.81 42.51
CA CYS A 161 -0.78 -41.46 41.59
C CYS A 161 0.69 -41.36 41.99
N GLY A 162 0.99 -40.67 43.10
CA GLY A 162 2.37 -40.50 43.59
C GLY A 162 3.24 -39.57 42.73
N ALA A 163 2.70 -38.96 41.67
CA ALA A 163 3.43 -37.99 40.86
C ALA A 163 3.82 -36.78 41.72
N GLN A 164 5.03 -36.26 41.50
CA GLN A 164 5.45 -34.99 42.06
C GLN A 164 4.86 -33.85 41.23
N ASN A 165 4.18 -32.93 41.89
CA ASN A 165 3.55 -31.76 41.28
C ASN A 165 4.08 -30.50 41.95
N SER A 166 4.24 -29.42 41.19
CA SER A 166 4.50 -28.10 41.78
C SER A 166 3.23 -27.56 42.44
N ARG A 167 3.41 -26.72 43.47
CA ARG A 167 2.30 -26.16 44.27
C ARG A 167 1.39 -25.19 43.51
N GLU A 168 1.79 -24.79 42.32
CA GLU A 168 1.03 -23.93 41.41
C GLU A 168 -0.08 -24.67 40.65
N PHE A 169 -0.10 -26.01 40.69
CA PHE A 169 -1.13 -26.81 40.05
C PHE A 169 -2.21 -27.24 41.05
N GLU A 170 -3.45 -26.82 40.80
CA GLU A 170 -4.63 -27.28 41.56
C GLU A 170 -4.97 -28.76 41.31
N ARG A 171 -4.41 -29.33 40.23
CA ARG A 171 -4.63 -30.69 39.77
C ARG A 171 -3.33 -31.37 39.40
N CYS A 172 -3.23 -32.65 39.69
CA CYS A 172 -2.06 -33.44 39.33
C CYS A 172 -1.84 -33.47 37.82
N TRP A 173 -0.60 -33.26 37.35
CA TRP A 173 -0.29 -33.27 35.91
C TRP A 173 -0.48 -34.66 35.27
N GLN A 174 -0.31 -35.73 36.05
CA GLN A 174 -0.34 -37.09 35.52
C GLN A 174 -1.75 -37.71 35.55
N CYS A 175 -2.52 -37.48 36.61
CA CYS A 175 -3.84 -38.11 36.79
C CYS A 175 -5.01 -37.13 36.91
N HIS A 176 -4.74 -35.82 36.94
CA HIS A 176 -5.72 -34.74 37.07
C HIS A 176 -6.58 -34.74 38.35
N ALA A 177 -6.22 -35.58 39.32
CA ALA A 177 -6.77 -35.56 40.68
C ALA A 177 -6.52 -34.21 41.36
N MET A 178 -7.47 -33.77 42.18
CA MET A 178 -7.39 -32.51 42.92
C MET A 178 -6.43 -32.66 44.11
N LEU A 179 -5.55 -31.68 44.32
CA LEU A 179 -4.60 -31.67 45.44
C LEU A 179 -5.23 -30.83 46.57
N GLU A 180 -5.86 -31.44 47.59
CA GLU A 180 -6.82 -30.77 48.50
C GLU A 180 -6.28 -29.64 49.42
N ALA A 181 -7.23 -28.74 49.77
CA ALA A 181 -7.14 -27.40 50.36
C ALA A 181 -7.32 -27.33 51.90
N GLY A 182 -6.78 -26.28 52.56
CA GLY A 182 -6.91 -26.05 54.01
C GLY A 182 -6.89 -24.59 54.47
N THR A 183 -8.09 -24.06 54.75
CA THR A 183 -8.51 -23.12 55.84
C THR A 183 -7.79 -21.80 56.17
N SER A 184 -8.61 -20.73 56.12
CA SER A 184 -8.63 -19.50 56.94
C SER A 184 -7.48 -18.50 56.88
N SER A 185 -7.83 -17.30 56.39
CA SER A 185 -7.17 -16.03 56.68
C SER A 185 -7.06 -15.77 58.19
N PRO A 186 -5.93 -15.23 58.68
CA PRO A 186 -5.93 -14.38 59.84
C PRO A 186 -5.30 -13.00 59.56
N ALA A 187 -6.11 -11.99 59.88
CA ALA A 187 -5.76 -10.72 60.51
C ALA A 187 -4.77 -9.78 59.80
N GLU A 188 -5.35 -8.68 59.32
CA GLU A 188 -4.73 -7.36 59.19
C GLU A 188 -4.09 -6.95 60.54
N ASP A 189 -2.76 -6.81 60.57
CA ASP A 189 -2.08 -5.99 61.58
C ASP A 189 -1.56 -4.71 60.89
N GLU A 190 -1.96 -3.58 61.47
CA GLU A 190 -1.75 -2.21 61.02
C GLU A 190 -0.28 -1.88 60.73
N ALA A 191 0.02 -1.47 59.49
CA ALA A 191 1.21 -0.68 59.17
C ALA A 191 0.78 0.76 58.81
N PRO A 192 1.50 1.80 59.27
CA PRO A 192 1.05 3.17 59.20
C PRO A 192 0.99 3.65 57.75
N ALA A 193 -0.07 4.38 57.41
CA ALA A 193 -0.30 4.91 56.07
C ALA A 193 0.92 5.71 55.56
N PRO A 194 1.47 5.40 54.37
CA PRO A 194 2.52 6.22 53.79
C PRO A 194 1.94 7.54 53.29
N ALA A 195 2.70 8.61 53.49
CA ALA A 195 2.33 9.97 53.14
C ALA A 195 1.85 10.11 51.68
N PRO A 196 0.91 11.03 51.39
CA PRO A 196 0.41 11.22 50.04
C PRO A 196 1.56 11.68 49.13
N ARG A 197 1.91 10.85 48.14
CA ARG A 197 2.87 11.19 47.09
C ARG A 197 2.20 12.03 46.00
N PRO A 198 2.97 12.90 45.34
CA PRO A 198 2.42 13.94 44.49
C PRO A 198 1.70 13.33 43.28
N ALA A 199 0.62 13.98 42.88
CA ALA A 199 -0.18 13.58 41.72
C ALA A 199 0.71 13.39 40.49
N VAL A 200 0.84 12.14 40.04
CA VAL A 200 1.45 11.81 38.76
C VAL A 200 0.49 12.31 37.68
N LYS A 201 0.98 13.22 36.83
CA LYS A 201 0.22 13.70 35.68
C LYS A 201 -0.07 12.50 34.75
N PRO A 202 -1.28 12.41 34.16
CA PRO A 202 -1.62 11.34 33.24
C PRO A 202 -0.58 11.28 32.10
N SER A 203 -0.05 10.08 31.85
CA SER A 203 0.71 9.79 30.64
C SER A 203 -0.15 10.14 29.43
N GLU A 204 0.28 11.14 28.65
CA GLU A 204 -0.39 11.50 27.40
C GLU A 204 -0.48 10.27 26.50
N LYS A 205 -1.70 9.91 26.08
CA LYS A 205 -1.94 8.87 25.07
C LYS A 205 -1.01 9.17 23.88
N ALA A 206 -0.22 8.18 23.46
CA ALA A 206 0.64 8.33 22.30
C ALA A 206 -0.19 8.94 21.14
N PRO A 207 0.27 10.04 20.53
CA PRO A 207 -0.54 10.77 19.57
C PRO A 207 -0.93 9.82 18.44
N PHE A 208 -2.20 9.87 18.01
CA PHE A 208 -2.65 9.22 16.80
C PHE A 208 -1.63 9.54 15.70
N PRO A 209 -1.01 8.53 15.06
CA PRO A 209 0.14 8.81 14.22
C PRO A 209 -0.33 9.72 13.09
N ALA A 210 0.22 10.93 13.03
CA ALA A 210 -0.26 12.01 12.17
C ALA A 210 -0.37 11.58 10.68
N TRP A 211 0.42 10.57 10.29
CA TRP A 211 0.38 9.99 8.95
C TRP A 211 -0.91 9.20 8.66
N LEU A 212 -1.57 8.56 9.64
CA LEU A 212 -2.87 7.89 9.40
C LEU A 212 -3.96 8.92 9.07
N LEU A 213 -3.93 10.07 9.76
CA LEU A 213 -4.85 11.17 9.47
C LEU A 213 -4.54 11.80 8.11
N GLY A 214 -3.25 12.07 7.84
CA GLY A 214 -2.81 12.58 6.53
C GLY A 214 -3.15 11.63 5.38
N GLY A 215 -2.84 10.34 5.52
CA GLY A 215 -3.15 9.31 4.53
C GLY A 215 -4.65 9.11 4.33
N GLY A 216 -5.45 9.16 5.40
CA GLY A 216 -6.91 9.14 5.32
C GLY A 216 -7.48 10.34 4.58
N LEU A 217 -7.00 11.56 4.87
CA LEU A 217 -7.41 12.77 4.16
C LEU A 217 -7.01 12.75 2.68
N SER A 218 -5.78 12.31 2.38
CA SER A 218 -5.33 12.11 1.00
C SER A 218 -6.18 11.10 0.26
N LEU A 219 -6.55 9.99 0.90
CA LEU A 219 -7.43 8.99 0.32
C LEU A 219 -8.80 9.57 -0.03
N VAL A 220 -9.44 10.31 0.89
CA VAL A 220 -10.73 10.96 0.64
C VAL A 220 -10.63 11.93 -0.53
N ALA A 221 -9.57 12.74 -0.59
CA ALA A 221 -9.35 13.69 -1.68
C ALA A 221 -9.17 12.98 -3.04
N LEU A 222 -8.35 11.91 -3.08
CA LEU A 222 -8.09 11.14 -4.29
C LEU A 222 -9.33 10.40 -4.79
N VAL A 223 -10.10 9.76 -3.90
CA VAL A 223 -11.35 9.09 -4.26
C VAL A 223 -12.38 10.10 -4.77
N SER A 224 -12.53 11.24 -4.08
CA SER A 224 -13.46 12.30 -4.53
C SER A 224 -13.07 12.86 -5.89
N CYS A 225 -11.76 13.09 -6.12
CA CYS A 225 -11.23 13.53 -7.40
C CYS A 225 -11.45 12.48 -8.50
N GLY A 226 -11.17 11.21 -8.21
CA GLY A 226 -11.40 10.10 -9.14
C GLY A 226 -12.87 9.96 -9.52
N ILE A 227 -13.79 10.07 -8.57
CA ILE A 227 -15.24 10.06 -8.84
C ILE A 227 -15.63 11.27 -9.71
N TYR A 228 -15.17 12.47 -9.35
CA TYR A 228 -15.43 13.68 -10.14
C TYR A 228 -14.96 13.53 -11.59
N LEU A 229 -13.72 13.08 -11.79
CA LEU A 229 -13.14 12.87 -13.13
C LEU A 229 -13.91 11.82 -13.92
N SER A 230 -14.29 10.71 -13.27
CA SER A 230 -15.11 9.66 -13.88
C SER A 230 -16.44 10.23 -14.39
N LEU A 231 -17.16 10.95 -13.52
CA LEU A 231 -18.45 11.55 -13.86
C LEU A 231 -18.32 12.63 -14.93
N HIS A 232 -17.25 13.44 -14.87
CA HIS A 232 -16.98 14.47 -15.85
C HIS A 232 -16.75 13.88 -17.25
N HIS A 233 -15.92 12.84 -17.35
CA HIS A 233 -15.66 12.19 -18.63
C HIS A 233 -16.85 11.39 -19.15
N ILE A 234 -17.59 10.68 -18.28
CA ILE A 234 -18.83 10.00 -18.68
C ILE A 234 -19.84 11.02 -19.23
N ALA A 235 -20.07 12.14 -18.54
CA ALA A 235 -20.97 13.18 -19.01
C ALA A 235 -20.50 13.81 -20.33
N ALA A 236 -19.18 13.91 -20.56
CA ALA A 236 -18.63 14.37 -21.83
C ALA A 236 -18.88 13.38 -22.99
N THR A 237 -19.05 12.09 -22.70
CA THR A 237 -19.39 11.08 -23.72
C THR A 237 -20.87 11.07 -24.12
N ASP A 238 -21.77 11.58 -23.27
CA ASP A 238 -23.23 11.58 -23.48
C ASP A 238 -23.73 12.55 -24.56
N GLY A 239 -22.85 13.34 -25.20
CA GLY A 239 -23.18 14.26 -26.30
C GLY A 239 -23.65 13.60 -27.61
N GLY A 240 -24.02 12.32 -27.61
CA GLY A 240 -24.64 11.62 -28.72
C GLY A 240 -23.74 11.37 -29.94
N ALA A 241 -24.37 10.97 -31.05
CA ALA A 241 -23.73 10.72 -32.34
C ALA A 241 -23.12 11.98 -33.00
N GLU A 242 -23.37 13.16 -32.45
CA GLU A 242 -22.91 14.47 -32.96
C GLU A 242 -21.53 14.89 -32.41
N ASN A 243 -21.01 14.20 -31.39
CA ASN A 243 -19.68 14.49 -30.86
C ASN A 243 -18.60 13.90 -31.79
N VAL A 244 -17.83 14.76 -32.44
CA VAL A 244 -16.73 14.41 -33.35
C VAL A 244 -15.39 14.74 -32.70
N SER A 245 -14.58 13.71 -32.45
CA SER A 245 -13.23 13.89 -31.92
C SER A 245 -12.32 14.51 -32.99
N ARG A 246 -11.60 15.57 -32.61
CA ARG A 246 -10.67 16.28 -33.51
C ARG A 246 -9.22 15.91 -33.24
N THR A 247 -8.91 15.58 -31.99
CA THR A 247 -7.57 15.16 -31.58
C THR A 247 -7.57 13.70 -31.15
N MET A 248 -6.39 13.09 -31.19
CA MET A 248 -6.19 11.75 -30.63
C MET A 248 -6.49 11.72 -29.12
N THR A 249 -6.15 12.79 -28.40
CA THR A 249 -6.40 12.88 -26.95
C THR A 249 -7.90 12.81 -26.65
N ASP A 250 -8.72 13.55 -27.40
CA ASP A 250 -10.18 13.54 -27.21
C ASP A 250 -10.78 12.17 -27.56
N LEU A 251 -10.26 11.54 -28.62
CA LEU A 251 -10.67 10.20 -29.02
C LEU A 251 -10.37 9.16 -27.94
N LEU A 252 -9.12 9.09 -27.48
CA LEU A 252 -8.71 8.15 -26.44
C LEU A 252 -9.45 8.41 -25.13
N ALA A 253 -9.62 9.69 -24.74
CA ALA A 253 -10.34 10.06 -23.53
C ALA A 253 -11.82 9.67 -23.57
N ARG A 254 -12.43 9.56 -24.76
CA ARG A 254 -13.81 9.11 -24.95
C ARG A 254 -13.92 7.59 -25.02
N GLU A 255 -13.11 6.95 -25.85
CA GLU A 255 -13.21 5.51 -26.10
C GLU A 255 -12.80 4.71 -24.87
N LEU A 256 -11.80 5.18 -24.13
CA LEU A 256 -11.26 4.46 -22.99
C LEU A 256 -11.95 4.82 -21.66
N VAL A 257 -13.05 5.60 -21.62
CA VAL A 257 -13.70 6.00 -20.35
C VAL A 257 -14.04 4.79 -19.48
N GLN A 258 -14.68 3.78 -20.08
CA GLN A 258 -15.05 2.55 -19.36
C GLN A 258 -13.80 1.82 -18.85
N THR A 259 -12.76 1.77 -19.68
CA THR A 259 -11.50 1.12 -19.34
C THR A 259 -10.78 1.81 -18.19
N HIS A 260 -10.75 3.15 -18.17
CA HIS A 260 -10.20 3.91 -17.04
C HIS A 260 -10.96 3.62 -15.76
N VAL A 261 -12.30 3.68 -15.79
CA VAL A 261 -13.14 3.46 -14.59
C VAL A 261 -12.95 2.04 -14.04
N ILE A 262 -13.03 1.02 -14.90
CA ILE A 262 -12.90 -0.38 -14.47
C ILE A 262 -11.48 -0.64 -13.95
N LEU A 263 -10.45 -0.19 -14.65
CA LEU A 263 -9.07 -0.39 -14.23
C LEU A 263 -8.75 0.35 -12.92
N GLY A 264 -9.31 1.54 -12.73
CA GLY A 264 -9.23 2.28 -11.46
C GLY A 264 -9.82 1.48 -10.30
N LEU A 265 -11.02 0.91 -10.47
CA LEU A 265 -11.66 0.06 -9.47
C LEU A 265 -10.86 -1.21 -9.19
N VAL A 266 -10.30 -1.84 -10.23
CA VAL A 266 -9.41 -3.01 -10.08
C VAL A 266 -8.18 -2.64 -9.26
N LEU A 267 -7.55 -1.50 -9.52
CA LEU A 267 -6.36 -1.04 -8.78
C LEU A 267 -6.67 -0.76 -7.31
N LEU A 268 -7.84 -0.21 -6.97
CA LEU A 268 -8.26 0.01 -5.57
C LEU A 268 -8.29 -1.29 -4.76
N VAL A 269 -8.54 -2.43 -5.38
CA VAL A 269 -8.52 -3.76 -4.74
C VAL A 269 -7.15 -4.41 -4.84
N ALA A 270 -6.54 -4.37 -6.03
CA ALA A 270 -5.30 -5.06 -6.33
C ALA A 270 -4.11 -4.46 -5.56
N TRP A 271 -4.04 -3.14 -5.41
CA TRP A 271 -2.86 -2.51 -4.81
C TRP A 271 -2.66 -2.85 -3.34
N PRO A 272 -3.67 -2.74 -2.45
CA PRO A 272 -3.54 -3.21 -1.08
C PRO A 272 -3.18 -4.70 -0.99
N ALA A 273 -3.78 -5.54 -1.85
CA ALA A 273 -3.51 -6.98 -1.87
C ALA A 273 -2.07 -7.30 -2.31
N VAL A 274 -1.57 -6.64 -3.36
CA VAL A 274 -0.18 -6.77 -3.83
C VAL A 274 0.80 -6.26 -2.78
N LEU A 275 0.51 -5.12 -2.14
CA LEU A 275 1.37 -4.59 -1.07
C LEU A 275 1.44 -5.58 0.10
N TRP A 276 0.30 -6.10 0.56
CA TRP A 276 0.25 -7.11 1.60
C TRP A 276 1.05 -8.36 1.21
N GLY A 277 0.80 -8.91 0.02
CA GLY A 277 1.44 -10.14 -0.46
C GLY A 277 2.94 -10.00 -0.62
N THR A 278 3.42 -8.87 -1.13
CA THR A 278 4.87 -8.60 -1.30
C THR A 278 5.58 -8.38 0.02
N LEU A 279 4.98 -7.65 0.97
CA LEU A 279 5.50 -7.50 2.33
C LEU A 279 5.60 -8.85 3.06
N ALA A 280 4.57 -9.69 2.93
CA ALA A 280 4.54 -11.01 3.55
C ALA A 280 5.56 -11.98 2.91
N ALA A 281 5.60 -12.05 1.57
CA ALA A 281 6.48 -12.96 0.84
C ALA A 281 7.97 -12.65 1.07
N LEU A 282 8.30 -11.37 1.24
CA LEU A 282 9.68 -10.91 1.48
C LEU A 282 10.01 -10.73 2.97
N GLN A 283 9.08 -11.06 3.87
CA GLN A 283 9.24 -10.91 5.33
C GLN A 283 9.77 -9.52 5.71
N ALA A 284 9.27 -8.48 5.02
CA ALA A 284 9.89 -7.17 5.03
C ALA A 284 9.44 -6.28 6.20
N ALA A 285 8.19 -6.44 6.65
CA ALA A 285 7.64 -5.76 7.82
C ALA A 285 6.40 -6.46 8.38
N ALA A 286 6.28 -6.49 9.71
CA ALA A 286 5.02 -6.75 10.41
C ALA A 286 4.27 -5.41 10.57
N ALA A 287 3.50 -5.04 9.56
CA ALA A 287 2.75 -3.78 9.55
C ALA A 287 1.28 -4.00 9.91
N PRO A 288 0.65 -3.09 10.69
CA PRO A 288 -0.77 -3.17 10.96
C PRO A 288 -1.58 -3.08 9.67
N ARG A 289 -2.72 -3.79 9.64
CA ARG A 289 -3.52 -3.97 8.41
C ARG A 289 -4.04 -2.65 7.86
N GLU A 290 -4.35 -1.72 8.75
CA GLU A 290 -4.81 -0.37 8.46
C GLU A 290 -3.76 0.39 7.65
N ASN A 291 -2.48 0.20 7.97
CA ASN A 291 -1.40 0.88 7.27
C ASN A 291 -1.28 0.40 5.83
N ILE A 292 -1.29 -0.92 5.66
CA ILE A 292 -1.23 -1.57 4.35
C ILE A 292 -2.42 -1.13 3.50
N LEU A 293 -3.62 -1.12 4.09
CA LEU A 293 -4.84 -0.72 3.40
C LEU A 293 -4.80 0.75 2.97
N ILE A 294 -4.51 1.68 3.89
CA ILE A 294 -4.48 3.12 3.58
C ILE A 294 -3.39 3.42 2.55
N THR A 295 -2.18 2.88 2.71
CA THR A 295 -1.10 3.09 1.74
C THR A 295 -1.46 2.54 0.38
N GLY A 296 -1.97 1.30 0.30
CA GLY A 296 -2.40 0.70 -0.96
C GLY A 296 -3.48 1.51 -1.65
N LEU A 297 -4.50 1.97 -0.91
CA LEU A 297 -5.60 2.77 -1.46
C LEU A 297 -5.16 4.17 -1.89
N VAL A 298 -4.25 4.82 -1.16
CA VAL A 298 -3.67 6.11 -1.57
C VAL A 298 -2.88 5.96 -2.86
N LEU A 299 -2.06 4.93 -2.98
CA LEU A 299 -1.30 4.66 -4.21
C LEU A 299 -2.20 4.33 -5.39
N ALA A 300 -3.22 3.50 -5.19
CA ALA A 300 -4.22 3.18 -6.20
C ALA A 300 -5.02 4.43 -6.62
N GLY A 301 -5.48 5.24 -5.67
CA GLY A 301 -6.21 6.48 -5.94
C GLY A 301 -5.36 7.50 -6.69
N LEU A 302 -4.07 7.61 -6.34
CA LEU A 302 -3.13 8.49 -7.04
C LEU A 302 -2.88 8.02 -8.47
N ALA A 303 -2.63 6.73 -8.68
CA ALA A 303 -2.50 6.14 -10.01
C ALA A 303 -3.79 6.33 -10.83
N TYR A 304 -4.95 6.15 -10.22
CA TYR A 304 -6.23 6.31 -10.88
C TYR A 304 -6.47 7.75 -11.32
N VAL A 305 -6.30 8.74 -10.44
CA VAL A 305 -6.44 10.16 -10.79
C VAL A 305 -5.47 10.55 -11.91
N LEU A 306 -4.20 10.12 -11.82
CA LEU A 306 -3.20 10.42 -12.84
C LEU A 306 -3.45 9.69 -14.17
N SER A 307 -4.19 8.58 -14.17
CA SER A 307 -4.54 7.88 -15.42
C SER A 307 -5.43 8.73 -16.34
N TRP A 308 -6.19 9.68 -15.78
CA TRP A 308 -6.98 10.65 -16.54
C TRP A 308 -6.15 11.81 -17.09
N ALA A 309 -4.84 11.85 -16.84
CA ALA A 309 -3.99 12.93 -17.32
C ALA A 309 -3.84 12.90 -18.85
N PRO A 310 -3.78 14.05 -19.54
CA PRO A 310 -3.71 14.09 -21.00
C PRO A 310 -2.42 13.47 -21.55
N GLY A 311 -2.54 12.57 -22.54
CA GLY A 311 -1.49 12.11 -23.46
C GLY A 311 -0.09 11.92 -22.85
N LEU A 312 0.78 12.92 -23.03
CA LEU A 312 2.20 12.92 -22.61
C LEU A 312 2.40 12.68 -21.10
N PHE A 313 1.37 12.92 -20.28
CA PHE A 313 1.42 12.76 -18.83
C PHE A 313 0.94 11.38 -18.35
N VAL A 314 0.47 10.50 -19.23
CA VAL A 314 0.05 9.14 -18.84
C VAL A 314 1.19 8.35 -18.19
N GLY A 315 2.45 8.60 -18.58
CA GLY A 315 3.62 8.03 -17.90
C GLY A 315 3.73 8.40 -16.42
N LEU A 316 3.15 9.52 -15.99
CA LEU A 316 3.10 9.92 -14.58
C LEU A 316 2.23 8.98 -13.74
N ALA A 317 1.21 8.33 -14.34
CA ALA A 317 0.36 7.38 -13.65
C ALA A 317 1.10 6.13 -13.17
N LEU A 318 2.27 5.83 -13.76
CA LEU A 318 3.18 4.79 -13.28
C LEU A 318 4.32 5.37 -12.44
N LEU A 319 4.94 6.45 -12.92
CA LEU A 319 6.14 7.02 -12.30
C LEU A 319 5.86 7.59 -10.90
N VAL A 320 4.82 8.43 -10.77
CA VAL A 320 4.56 9.16 -9.52
C VAL A 320 4.12 8.22 -8.40
N PRO A 321 3.14 7.30 -8.59
CA PRO A 321 2.81 6.31 -7.57
C PRO A 321 3.99 5.40 -7.24
N GLY A 322 4.84 5.07 -8.22
CA GLY A 322 6.08 4.32 -7.97
C GLY A 322 7.02 5.04 -7.01
N ILE A 323 7.31 6.32 -7.26
CA ILE A 323 8.17 7.13 -6.38
C ILE A 323 7.55 7.28 -4.98
N VAL A 324 6.25 7.62 -4.92
CA VAL A 324 5.52 7.78 -3.65
C VAL A 324 5.49 6.46 -2.89
N SER A 325 5.32 5.32 -3.56
CA SER A 325 5.34 4.00 -2.92
C SER A 325 6.66 3.73 -2.22
N LEU A 326 7.80 3.97 -2.90
CA LEU A 326 9.12 3.78 -2.28
C LEU A 326 9.31 4.67 -1.05
N ILE A 327 8.91 5.94 -1.14
CA ILE A 327 8.97 6.87 0.00
C ILE A 327 8.12 6.36 1.17
N LEU A 328 6.89 5.90 0.91
CA LEU A 328 6.01 5.38 1.94
C LEU A 328 6.54 4.08 2.56
N LEU A 329 7.11 3.17 1.78
CA LEU A 329 7.74 1.94 2.29
C LEU A 329 8.89 2.25 3.27
N ILE A 330 9.68 3.29 3.01
CA ILE A 330 10.77 3.71 3.91
C ILE A 330 10.21 4.47 5.12
N ALA A 331 9.35 5.47 4.90
CA ALA A 331 8.93 6.40 5.94
C ALA A 331 7.79 5.86 6.83
N ALA A 332 6.77 5.22 6.24
CA ALA A 332 5.59 4.75 6.95
C ALA A 332 5.76 3.34 7.53
N PHE A 333 6.48 2.46 6.82
CA PHE A 333 6.70 1.07 7.26
C PHE A 333 8.05 0.86 7.96
N ARG A 334 8.93 1.89 7.98
CA ARG A 334 10.27 1.84 8.61
C ARG A 334 11.11 0.66 8.15
N ILE A 335 10.97 0.27 6.88
CA ILE A 335 11.69 -0.85 6.28
C ILE A 335 13.10 -0.38 5.88
N PRO A 336 14.17 -1.16 6.12
CA PRO A 336 15.50 -0.82 5.65
C PRO A 336 15.53 -0.72 4.12
N PHE A 337 16.31 0.22 3.60
CA PHE A 337 16.28 0.63 2.19
C PHE A 337 16.38 -0.55 1.19
N SER A 338 17.27 -1.51 1.44
CA SER A 338 17.46 -2.68 0.56
C SER A 338 16.18 -3.55 0.45
N ARG A 339 15.51 -3.82 1.57
CA ARG A 339 14.24 -4.55 1.59
C ARG A 339 13.11 -3.73 1.00
N ALA A 340 13.09 -2.41 1.26
CA ALA A 340 12.10 -1.51 0.68
C ALA A 340 12.18 -1.52 -0.86
N VAL A 341 13.38 -1.49 -1.44
CA VAL A 341 13.59 -1.60 -2.89
C VAL A 341 13.11 -2.95 -3.44
N ALA A 342 13.36 -4.06 -2.74
CA ALA A 342 12.89 -5.38 -3.18
C ALA A 342 11.35 -5.47 -3.20
N VAL A 343 10.69 -5.02 -2.14
CA VAL A 343 9.22 -4.92 -2.06
C VAL A 343 8.68 -4.00 -3.15
N TRP A 344 9.31 -2.83 -3.32
CA TRP A 344 8.94 -1.85 -4.32
C TRP A 344 9.02 -2.40 -5.75
N LEU A 345 10.12 -3.05 -6.13
CA LEU A 345 10.28 -3.67 -7.45
C LEU A 345 9.21 -4.75 -7.68
N ALA A 346 9.01 -5.64 -6.72
CA ALA A 346 8.01 -6.69 -6.82
C ALA A 346 6.59 -6.12 -6.98
N GLN A 347 6.26 -5.09 -6.18
CA GLN A 347 4.98 -4.40 -6.28
C GLN A 347 4.81 -3.72 -7.64
N CYS A 348 5.80 -2.95 -8.12
CA CYS A 348 5.73 -2.28 -9.42
C CYS A 348 5.49 -3.27 -10.57
N ILE A 349 6.20 -4.42 -10.57
CA ILE A 349 6.02 -5.46 -11.57
C ILE A 349 4.59 -6.02 -11.51
N LEU A 350 4.11 -6.40 -10.32
CA LEU A 350 2.79 -7.01 -10.16
C LEU A 350 1.66 -6.05 -10.53
N ILE A 351 1.78 -4.76 -10.19
CA ILE A 351 0.78 -3.75 -10.57
C ILE A 351 0.77 -3.50 -12.08
N VAL A 352 1.94 -3.45 -12.73
CA VAL A 352 2.01 -3.36 -14.19
C VAL A 352 1.37 -4.59 -14.85
N VAL A 353 1.59 -5.79 -14.30
CA VAL A 353 0.93 -7.01 -14.78
C VAL A 353 -0.58 -6.92 -14.62
N VAL A 354 -1.09 -6.48 -13.46
CA VAL A 354 -2.53 -6.29 -13.23
C VAL A 354 -3.12 -5.29 -14.24
N ALA A 355 -2.46 -4.14 -14.42
CA ALA A 355 -2.91 -3.12 -15.37
C ALA A 355 -2.91 -3.63 -16.81
N PHE A 356 -1.86 -4.37 -17.20
CA PHE A 356 -1.73 -4.97 -18.52
C PHE A 356 -2.80 -6.02 -18.79
N LEU A 357 -3.03 -6.93 -17.84
CA LEU A 357 -4.09 -7.95 -17.93
C LEU A 357 -5.48 -7.30 -18.01
N GLY A 358 -5.72 -6.25 -17.22
CA GLY A 358 -6.98 -5.49 -17.25
C GLY A 358 -7.20 -4.82 -18.60
N LEU A 359 -6.18 -4.16 -19.15
CA LEU A 359 -6.25 -3.53 -20.48
C LEU A 359 -6.53 -4.57 -21.57
N MET A 360 -5.83 -5.72 -21.54
CA MET A 360 -6.07 -6.80 -22.50
C MET A 360 -7.48 -7.39 -22.39
N ALA A 361 -8.02 -7.49 -21.17
CA ALA A 361 -9.37 -8.04 -20.96
C ALA A 361 -10.47 -7.11 -21.48
N LEU A 362 -10.24 -5.79 -21.45
CA LEU A 362 -11.22 -4.78 -21.83
C LEU A 362 -11.11 -4.37 -23.30
N GLU A 363 -9.89 -4.15 -23.79
CA GLU A 363 -9.62 -3.59 -25.12
C GLU A 363 -9.06 -4.64 -26.12
N GLY A 364 -8.76 -5.84 -25.63
CA GLY A 364 -8.06 -6.86 -26.42
C GLY A 364 -6.58 -6.53 -26.64
N LEU A 365 -5.97 -7.23 -27.60
CA LEU A 365 -4.53 -7.12 -27.89
C LEU A 365 -4.18 -6.03 -28.91
N ALA A 366 -5.16 -5.52 -29.66
CA ALA A 366 -4.89 -4.63 -30.79
C ALA A 366 -4.22 -3.31 -30.38
N PRO A 367 -4.69 -2.57 -29.34
CA PRO A 367 -4.04 -1.32 -28.94
C PRO A 367 -2.57 -1.49 -28.54
N ILE A 368 -2.25 -2.62 -27.91
CA ILE A 368 -0.89 -2.94 -27.45
C ILE A 368 0.00 -3.33 -28.63
N LYS A 369 -0.48 -4.22 -29.50
CA LYS A 369 0.28 -4.68 -30.68
C LYS A 369 0.50 -3.56 -31.70
N GLU A 370 -0.47 -2.67 -31.82
CA GLU A 370 -0.49 -1.59 -32.80
C GLU A 370 -0.06 -0.23 -32.18
N ILE A 371 0.46 -0.22 -30.95
CA ILE A 371 0.79 1.01 -30.21
C ILE A 371 1.73 1.94 -30.97
N GLY A 372 2.67 1.37 -31.74
CA GLY A 372 3.59 2.14 -32.59
C GLY A 372 2.87 2.84 -33.73
N ALA A 373 1.90 2.18 -34.38
CA ALA A 373 1.09 2.78 -35.44
C ALA A 373 0.20 3.89 -34.89
N ILE A 374 -0.48 3.64 -33.75
CA ILE A 374 -1.31 4.63 -33.06
C ILE A 374 -0.49 5.86 -32.67
N ALA A 375 0.69 5.65 -32.06
CA ALA A 375 1.55 6.74 -31.63
C ALA A 375 2.10 7.57 -32.79
N ASN A 376 2.55 6.91 -33.88
CA ASN A 376 3.03 7.61 -35.07
C ASN A 376 1.92 8.43 -35.73
N TYR A 377 0.73 7.84 -35.89
CA TYR A 377 -0.42 8.55 -36.43
C TYR A 377 -0.77 9.78 -35.57
N ALA A 378 -0.82 9.62 -34.25
CA ALA A 378 -1.09 10.72 -33.31
C ALA A 378 -0.05 11.86 -33.40
N LEU A 379 1.24 11.51 -33.51
CA LEU A 379 2.33 12.48 -33.64
C LEU A 379 2.24 13.27 -34.96
N GLU A 380 1.91 12.59 -36.06
CA GLU A 380 1.71 13.25 -37.36
C GLU A 380 0.52 14.20 -37.31
N ARG A 381 -0.60 13.78 -36.74
CA ARG A 381 -1.80 14.63 -36.62
C ARG A 381 -1.56 15.85 -35.73
N ASN A 382 -0.86 15.69 -34.61
CA ASN A 382 -0.55 16.79 -33.70
C ASN A 382 0.40 17.85 -34.29
N ARG A 383 1.09 17.57 -35.42
CA ARG A 383 1.92 18.56 -36.13
C ARG A 383 1.12 19.47 -37.06
N GLN A 384 -0.14 19.15 -37.35
CA GLN A 384 -0.97 19.96 -38.24
C GLN A 384 -1.45 21.24 -37.53
N ALA A 385 -1.56 22.34 -38.28
CA ALA A 385 -1.98 23.64 -37.75
C ALA A 385 -3.43 23.66 -37.22
N ALA A 386 -4.29 22.80 -37.78
CA ALA A 386 -5.66 22.58 -37.34
C ALA A 386 -5.92 21.06 -37.23
N PRO A 387 -5.58 20.43 -36.08
CA PRO A 387 -5.73 18.98 -35.92
C PRO A 387 -7.16 18.52 -36.19
N GLY A 388 -7.30 17.56 -37.09
CA GLY A 388 -8.58 16.96 -37.45
C GLY A 388 -9.53 17.91 -38.18
N GLY A 389 -9.03 18.96 -38.84
CA GLY A 389 -9.79 19.83 -39.74
C GLY A 389 -9.20 19.81 -41.14
N TYR A 390 -10.00 19.42 -42.13
CA TYR A 390 -9.59 19.25 -43.52
C TYR A 390 -10.48 20.10 -44.42
N VAL A 391 -9.89 21.11 -45.06
CA VAL A 391 -10.60 21.98 -45.99
C VAL A 391 -10.45 21.42 -47.40
N LEU A 392 -11.56 21.08 -48.04
CA LEU A 392 -11.57 20.67 -49.44
C LEU A 392 -11.34 21.89 -50.36
N PRO A 393 -10.85 21.71 -51.60
CA PRO A 393 -10.67 22.79 -52.55
C PRO A 393 -11.99 23.55 -52.77
N GLU A 394 -11.92 24.88 -52.74
CA GLU A 394 -13.07 25.74 -53.06
C GLU A 394 -13.49 25.55 -54.52
N THR A 395 -14.80 25.48 -54.75
CA THR A 395 -15.38 25.29 -56.08
C THR A 395 -16.73 26.00 -56.18
N SER A 396 -17.23 26.18 -57.40
CA SER A 396 -18.58 26.66 -57.65
C SER A 396 -19.58 25.50 -57.67
N VAL A 397 -20.81 25.79 -57.25
CA VAL A 397 -21.95 24.86 -57.27
C VAL A 397 -22.55 24.77 -58.69
N PRO A 398 -22.98 23.59 -59.17
CA PRO A 398 -23.01 22.28 -58.49
C PRO A 398 -21.62 21.66 -58.35
N ALA A 399 -21.32 21.16 -57.16
CA ALA A 399 -20.05 20.57 -56.79
C ALA A 399 -20.22 19.08 -56.44
N GLU A 400 -19.28 18.26 -56.86
CA GLU A 400 -19.22 16.84 -56.54
C GLU A 400 -17.81 16.48 -56.03
N PHE A 401 -17.75 15.80 -54.90
CA PHE A 401 -16.51 15.32 -54.29
C PHE A 401 -16.63 13.82 -54.03
N ILE A 402 -15.66 13.05 -54.50
CA ILE A 402 -15.48 11.64 -54.12
C ILE A 402 -14.38 11.61 -53.04
N ILE A 403 -14.75 11.17 -51.85
CA ILE A 403 -13.92 11.24 -50.65
C ILE A 403 -13.69 9.83 -50.11
N GLU A 404 -12.43 9.46 -49.90
CA GLU A 404 -12.02 8.21 -49.28
C GLU A 404 -11.22 8.51 -48.00
N TRP A 405 -11.39 7.73 -46.94
CA TRP A 405 -10.62 7.90 -45.71
C TRP A 405 -9.39 7.00 -45.68
N VAL A 406 -8.23 7.60 -45.41
CA VAL A 406 -6.94 6.90 -45.40
C VAL A 406 -6.88 5.98 -44.17
N PRO A 407 -6.53 4.68 -44.35
CA PRO A 407 -6.31 3.78 -43.22
C PRO A 407 -5.20 4.29 -42.29
N THR A 408 -5.43 4.21 -40.98
CA THR A 408 -4.47 4.74 -40.00
C THR A 408 -3.27 3.82 -39.76
N GLY A 409 -3.32 2.58 -40.28
CA GLY A 409 -2.38 1.52 -39.96
C GLY A 409 -2.68 0.81 -38.63
N SER A 410 -3.73 1.22 -37.91
CA SER A 410 -4.24 0.54 -36.73
C SER A 410 -5.71 0.15 -36.93
N SER A 411 -5.97 -1.16 -36.92
CA SER A 411 -7.33 -1.68 -37.03
C SER A 411 -8.20 -1.27 -35.84
N TRP A 412 -7.60 -1.04 -34.67
CA TRP A 412 -8.30 -0.51 -33.50
C TRP A 412 -8.70 0.94 -33.72
N LEU A 413 -7.77 1.79 -34.17
CA LEU A 413 -8.04 3.21 -34.39
C LEU A 413 -9.06 3.44 -35.51
N ASP A 414 -8.99 2.66 -36.59
CA ASP A 414 -9.94 2.71 -37.71
C ASP A 414 -11.38 2.40 -37.26
N ARG A 415 -11.56 1.58 -36.21
CA ARG A 415 -12.90 1.28 -35.63
C ARG A 415 -13.37 2.35 -34.65
N CYS A 416 -12.45 2.96 -33.91
CA CYS A 416 -12.76 3.92 -32.85
C CYS A 416 -13.07 5.34 -33.38
N ALA A 417 -12.60 5.69 -34.58
CA ALA A 417 -12.71 7.05 -35.12
C ALA A 417 -13.73 7.24 -36.29
N PRO A 418 -14.90 6.56 -36.35
CA PRO A 418 -15.74 6.58 -37.55
C PRO A 418 -16.50 7.90 -37.74
N ASN A 419 -16.73 8.68 -36.68
CA ASN A 419 -17.56 9.88 -36.76
C ASN A 419 -16.77 11.05 -37.38
N VAL A 420 -17.31 11.63 -38.45
CA VAL A 420 -16.81 12.86 -39.08
C VAL A 420 -17.93 13.89 -39.19
N SER A 421 -17.59 15.17 -39.02
CA SER A 421 -18.50 16.29 -39.28
C SER A 421 -18.17 16.90 -40.62
N VAL A 422 -19.17 17.14 -41.46
CA VAL A 422 -19.01 17.89 -42.72
C VAL A 422 -19.68 19.24 -42.53
N GLU A 423 -18.91 20.32 -42.67
CA GLU A 423 -19.35 21.70 -42.49
C GLU A 423 -19.27 22.46 -43.82
N LEU A 424 -20.33 23.19 -44.16
CA LEU A 424 -20.44 24.00 -45.36
C LEU A 424 -20.17 25.47 -45.02
N GLY A 425 -19.40 26.13 -45.89
CA GLY A 425 -19.15 27.57 -45.87
C GLY A 425 -19.27 28.19 -47.26
N GLY A 426 -18.98 29.47 -47.35
CA GLY A 426 -19.08 30.25 -48.59
C GLY A 426 -20.49 30.80 -48.86
N GLU A 427 -20.69 31.29 -50.07
CA GLU A 427 -21.94 31.91 -50.55
C GLU A 427 -23.06 30.87 -50.68
N ALA A 428 -22.73 29.68 -51.19
CA ALA A 428 -23.67 28.58 -51.34
C ALA A 428 -24.25 28.13 -49.99
N ALA A 429 -23.47 28.23 -48.91
CA ALA A 429 -23.97 27.96 -47.56
C ALA A 429 -25.01 29.00 -47.10
N GLN A 430 -25.03 30.21 -47.65
CA GLN A 430 -26.04 31.22 -47.31
C GLN A 430 -27.31 31.05 -48.15
N GLY A 431 -27.18 30.58 -49.40
CA GLY A 431 -28.25 30.43 -50.39
C GLY A 431 -28.89 29.04 -50.48
N ALA A 432 -29.49 28.56 -49.39
CA ALA A 432 -30.33 27.33 -49.35
C ALA A 432 -29.70 26.09 -50.05
N PRO A 433 -28.53 25.62 -49.60
CA PRO A 433 -27.83 24.52 -50.27
C PRO A 433 -28.58 23.19 -50.12
N ILE A 434 -28.56 22.38 -51.17
CA ILE A 434 -28.97 20.98 -51.12
C ILE A 434 -27.71 20.12 -51.09
N VAL A 435 -27.54 19.34 -50.03
CA VAL A 435 -26.38 18.46 -49.85
C VAL A 435 -26.80 17.02 -49.75
N ARG A 436 -26.09 16.14 -50.46
CA ARG A 436 -26.28 14.69 -50.43
C ARG A 436 -24.94 14.03 -50.11
N PHE A 437 -24.94 13.12 -49.16
CA PHE A 437 -23.80 12.28 -48.83
C PHE A 437 -24.19 10.81 -48.99
N GLU A 438 -23.52 10.11 -49.91
CA GLU A 438 -23.87 8.75 -50.34
C GLU A 438 -22.67 7.81 -50.18
N ASP A 439 -22.92 6.54 -49.88
CA ASP A 439 -21.88 5.50 -49.89
C ASP A 439 -21.60 4.96 -51.30
N GLU A 440 -20.63 4.04 -51.41
CA GLU A 440 -20.23 3.37 -52.65
C GLU A 440 -21.38 2.64 -53.38
N GLN A 441 -22.47 2.33 -52.68
CA GLN A 441 -23.67 1.69 -53.22
C GLN A 441 -24.76 2.70 -53.59
N SER A 442 -24.43 4.00 -53.58
CA SER A 442 -25.37 5.11 -53.80
C SER A 442 -26.51 5.16 -52.78
N ARG A 443 -26.31 4.60 -51.57
CA ARG A 443 -27.27 4.74 -50.48
C ARG A 443 -27.04 6.09 -49.81
N LEU A 444 -28.12 6.87 -49.69
CA LEU A 444 -28.12 8.16 -49.02
C LEU A 444 -27.89 7.99 -47.50
N LEU A 445 -26.80 8.54 -46.99
CA LEU A 445 -26.43 8.50 -45.58
C LEU A 445 -26.80 9.80 -44.86
N ALA A 446 -26.57 10.95 -45.49
CA ALA A 446 -26.95 12.26 -44.95
C ALA A 446 -27.51 13.18 -46.04
N TYR A 447 -28.42 14.08 -45.64
CA TYR A 447 -29.11 14.99 -46.53
C TYR A 447 -29.41 16.33 -45.84
N ILE A 448 -29.07 17.43 -46.49
CA ILE A 448 -29.51 18.79 -46.14
C ILE A 448 -30.41 19.26 -47.28
N GLY A 449 -31.68 19.55 -46.97
CA GLY A 449 -32.63 20.09 -47.95
C GLY A 449 -32.54 21.60 -48.07
N ALA A 450 -33.07 22.14 -49.17
CA ALA A 450 -33.07 23.59 -49.44
C ALA A 450 -33.74 24.41 -48.32
N ASP A 451 -34.80 23.87 -47.70
CA ASP A 451 -35.54 24.52 -46.61
C ASP A 451 -34.85 24.37 -45.24
N SER A 452 -33.72 23.67 -45.17
CA SER A 452 -33.00 23.43 -43.92
C SER A 452 -32.06 24.60 -43.60
N GLU A 453 -32.05 25.02 -42.33
CA GLU A 453 -31.05 25.94 -41.79
C GLU A 453 -29.72 25.23 -41.44
N ALA A 454 -29.68 23.89 -41.50
CA ALA A 454 -28.47 23.13 -41.19
C ALA A 454 -27.35 23.44 -42.19
N ARG A 455 -26.14 23.65 -41.67
CA ARG A 455 -24.91 23.87 -42.47
C ARG A 455 -23.84 22.83 -42.20
N SER A 456 -24.18 21.83 -41.39
CA SER A 456 -23.31 20.70 -41.12
C SER A 456 -24.13 19.46 -40.80
N PHE A 457 -23.49 18.31 -40.92
CA PHE A 457 -24.01 17.04 -40.47
C PHE A 457 -22.87 16.16 -39.97
N VAL A 458 -23.19 15.23 -39.08
CA VAL A 458 -22.24 14.22 -38.59
C VAL A 458 -22.60 12.86 -39.18
N GLN A 459 -21.60 12.13 -39.64
CA GLN A 459 -21.77 10.83 -40.28
C GLN A 459 -20.68 9.85 -39.88
N GLN A 460 -21.03 8.57 -39.80
CA GLN A 460 -20.07 7.48 -39.67
C GLN A 460 -19.52 7.08 -41.03
N VAL A 461 -18.18 7.01 -41.12
CA VAL A 461 -17.44 6.60 -42.31
C VAL A 461 -16.49 5.44 -41.99
N GLY A 462 -16.19 4.64 -43.00
CA GLY A 462 -15.18 3.60 -42.96
C GLY A 462 -13.94 4.01 -43.74
N VAL A 463 -12.79 3.49 -43.33
CA VAL A 463 -11.53 3.65 -44.07
C VAL A 463 -11.53 2.82 -45.37
N ALA A 464 -10.77 3.28 -46.36
CA ALA A 464 -10.60 2.65 -47.66
C ALA A 464 -11.92 2.39 -48.41
N ARG A 465 -12.91 3.28 -48.25
CA ARG A 465 -14.20 3.26 -48.96
C ARG A 465 -14.51 4.63 -49.54
N PRO A 466 -14.95 4.71 -50.80
CA PRO A 466 -15.34 5.99 -51.40
C PRO A 466 -16.75 6.38 -50.96
N TYR A 467 -16.90 7.67 -50.66
CA TYR A 467 -18.17 8.32 -50.38
C TYR A 467 -18.35 9.50 -51.32
N LYS A 468 -19.58 9.73 -51.77
CA LYS A 468 -19.92 10.80 -52.69
C LYS A 468 -20.62 11.93 -51.94
N LEU A 469 -20.04 13.12 -51.99
CA LEU A 469 -20.63 14.36 -51.49
C LEU A 469 -21.03 15.24 -52.67
N THR A 470 -22.32 15.50 -52.82
CA THR A 470 -22.85 16.42 -53.83
C THR A 470 -23.45 17.65 -53.15
N VAL A 471 -23.05 18.83 -53.60
CA VAL A 471 -23.60 20.12 -53.18
C VAL A 471 -24.23 20.82 -54.37
N SER A 472 -25.49 21.20 -54.25
CA SER A 472 -26.28 21.90 -55.26
C SER A 472 -26.99 23.11 -54.65
N GLY A 473 -27.39 24.08 -55.46
CA GLY A 473 -27.89 25.38 -54.99
C GLY A 473 -27.89 26.41 -56.11
N GLU A 474 -27.68 27.68 -55.78
CA GLU A 474 -27.55 28.74 -56.79
C GLU A 474 -26.31 28.50 -57.67
N ASN A 475 -26.52 28.37 -58.98
CA ASN A 475 -25.46 28.05 -59.93
C ASN A 475 -24.37 29.12 -59.91
N GLY A 476 -23.11 28.68 -59.75
CA GLY A 476 -21.95 29.57 -59.73
C GLY A 476 -21.59 30.13 -58.36
N ALA A 477 -22.43 29.96 -57.33
CA ALA A 477 -22.11 30.36 -55.96
C ALA A 477 -20.89 29.57 -55.44
N GLN A 478 -20.00 30.25 -54.73
CA GLN A 478 -18.82 29.62 -54.14
C GLN A 478 -19.20 28.76 -52.93
N VAL A 479 -18.66 27.53 -52.87
CA VAL A 479 -18.80 26.64 -51.70
C VAL A 479 -17.43 26.26 -51.16
N SER A 480 -17.30 26.31 -49.84
CA SER A 480 -16.20 25.69 -49.11
C SER A 480 -16.73 24.54 -48.24
N VAL A 481 -16.02 23.43 -48.20
CA VAL A 481 -16.39 22.26 -47.40
C VAL A 481 -15.24 21.96 -46.45
N THR A 482 -15.56 21.90 -45.15
CA THR A 482 -14.61 21.52 -44.10
C THR A 482 -15.05 20.22 -43.47
N ILE A 483 -14.22 19.19 -43.58
CA ILE A 483 -14.41 17.92 -42.89
C ILE A 483 -13.66 17.99 -41.55
N ARG A 484 -14.32 17.63 -40.45
CA ARG A 484 -13.69 17.48 -39.14
C ARG A 484 -13.74 16.04 -38.67
N GLY A 485 -12.66 15.56 -38.10
CA GLY A 485 -12.54 14.21 -37.55
C GLY A 485 -11.08 13.76 -37.43
N VAL A 486 -10.85 12.62 -36.75
CA VAL A 486 -9.49 12.08 -36.57
C VAL A 486 -8.97 11.42 -37.86
N LEU A 487 -9.84 10.77 -38.62
CA LEU A 487 -9.47 10.10 -39.88
C LEU A 487 -9.18 11.12 -40.98
N GLU A 488 -8.16 10.88 -41.78
CA GLU A 488 -7.77 11.75 -42.90
C GLU A 488 -8.61 11.47 -44.14
N PRO A 489 -9.39 12.46 -44.64
CA PRO A 489 -10.06 12.36 -45.93
C PRO A 489 -9.08 12.63 -47.07
N ARG A 490 -9.26 11.90 -48.17
CA ARG A 490 -8.53 12.07 -49.43
C ARG A 490 -9.54 12.16 -50.57
N LEU A 491 -9.36 13.16 -51.43
CA LEU A 491 -10.13 13.25 -52.67
C LEU A 491 -9.63 12.23 -53.68
N VAL A 492 -10.57 11.52 -54.29
CA VAL A 492 -10.33 10.59 -55.39
C VAL A 492 -10.70 11.31 -56.69
N GLU A 493 -9.77 11.32 -57.63
CA GLU A 493 -9.96 11.91 -58.97
C GLU A 493 -10.87 11.07 -59.87
#